data_AF-A0A6A6D6D8-F1
#
_entry.id   AF-A0A6A6D6D8-F1
#
_cell.length_a   1.000
_cell.length_b   1.000
_cell.length_c   1.000
_cell.angle_alpha   90.00
_cell.angle_beta   90.00
_cell.angle_gamma   90.00
#
_symmetry.space_group_name_H-M   'P 1'
#
loop_
_entity.id
_entity.type
_entity.pdbx_description
1 polymer ?
#
loop_
_entity_poly.entity_id
_entity_poly.type
_entity_poly.pdbx_seq_one_letter_code
_entity_poly.pdbx_strand_id
1 'polypeptide(L)'
;MQPLARISCWKLLGFYLFLIASLAWPDPYQLQPDSVVASSVEEVFDDPVHEWLRGRDALCGDSSWEPTIANWLDAGVDDELLKWWNGTKDTRGATMFVDLISTSFGDMSRGQQCGIGKSNCFVPDCQPFKDNSGPRSVYFVRYSIVQMHTLFNNRYDAANTAESDFTAVREEITDDFFHWDVDVDLKAAQPWITAGVSTVFEFIPYARLVKYASETVKMASPRLLDSAQAFAVAGTSLIGESGTEKIEKQMGTIKELGVLIKEATQDIRDGLDKWSAGLFSGDPDATGNTIDYLRGGRFTLPFMSASEMSDYMFRLRVAWLLDKQWHKSAKDHSKKFVMCANATDVPCDDDSRYSDGNRTCCLYQITGKAEYENATELVKLRGGTYNFNISDITASSLRTYLNKGFNFDERNVTELVMNSLSVNDTQYFAQGLSAEGVFTIPVCDVGSQAWWVAKWTDKPPMLPCCCGIGCGETLHFFNASDMFQWREYEDQKFKDKLDERCVRYGAN
;
A
#
# COMPACT_ATOMS: atom_id res chain seq x y z
N MET A 1 -48.05 36.69 -5.51
CA MET A 1 -48.67 36.85 -6.84
C MET A 1 -47.59 36.53 -7.89
N GLN A 2 -47.91 35.72 -8.90
CA GLN A 2 -47.12 35.60 -10.14
C GLN A 2 -47.72 36.54 -11.22
N PRO A 3 -47.02 36.84 -12.33
CA PRO A 3 -46.91 35.93 -13.50
C PRO A 3 -45.42 35.64 -13.87
N LEU A 4 -44.98 34.63 -14.66
CA LEU A 4 -45.45 34.01 -15.93
C LEU A 4 -45.34 34.95 -17.16
N ALA A 5 -44.92 34.54 -18.37
CA ALA A 5 -44.15 33.38 -18.88
C ALA A 5 -43.59 33.71 -20.30
N ARG A 6 -42.45 33.16 -20.74
CA ARG A 6 -42.24 32.00 -21.67
C ARG A 6 -40.70 31.89 -21.94
N ILE A 7 -40.05 30.79 -22.34
CA ILE A 7 -40.33 29.62 -23.22
C ILE A 7 -40.07 29.86 -24.73
N SER A 8 -39.30 28.93 -25.34
CA SER A 8 -39.03 28.67 -26.79
C SER A 8 -37.93 29.45 -27.53
N CYS A 9 -37.25 28.90 -28.57
CA CYS A 9 -36.80 27.50 -28.87
C CYS A 9 -35.98 27.42 -30.20
N TRP A 10 -35.17 26.35 -30.35
CA TRP A 10 -34.74 25.66 -31.60
C TRP A 10 -33.80 26.33 -32.64
N LYS A 11 -32.56 25.81 -32.73
CA LYS A 11 -31.77 25.32 -33.91
C LYS A 11 -30.26 25.39 -33.56
N LEU A 12 -29.37 24.50 -34.02
CA LEU A 12 -29.43 23.48 -35.09
C LEU A 12 -29.29 22.02 -34.60
N LEU A 13 -29.29 21.06 -35.54
CA LEU A 13 -29.34 19.61 -35.34
C LEU A 13 -28.53 18.86 -36.42
N GLY A 14 -28.08 17.63 -36.14
CA GLY A 14 -27.36 16.72 -37.07
C GLY A 14 -25.83 16.86 -37.02
N PHE A 15 -25.01 15.83 -37.25
CA PHE A 15 -25.19 14.40 -37.60
C PHE A 15 -24.15 13.58 -36.78
N TYR A 16 -24.15 12.25 -36.62
CA TYR A 16 -24.67 11.11 -37.39
C TYR A 16 -25.06 9.93 -36.46
N LEU A 17 -25.78 8.92 -36.97
CA LEU A 17 -26.03 7.63 -36.28
C LEU A 17 -26.16 6.49 -37.32
N PHE A 18 -25.98 5.24 -36.88
CA PHE A 18 -26.13 3.95 -37.58
C PHE A 18 -25.13 3.55 -38.70
N LEU A 19 -24.44 2.42 -38.48
CA LEU A 19 -24.50 1.16 -39.26
C LEU A 19 -23.61 0.10 -38.53
N ILE A 20 -24.16 -0.77 -37.67
CA ILE A 20 -24.75 -2.12 -37.91
C ILE A 20 -23.76 -3.32 -37.79
N ALA A 21 -23.87 -4.01 -36.65
CA ALA A 21 -23.94 -5.46 -36.40
C ALA A 21 -22.78 -6.45 -36.69
N SER A 22 -22.90 -7.62 -36.03
CA SER A 22 -21.99 -8.81 -36.01
C SER A 22 -20.79 -8.64 -35.07
N LEU A 23 -20.41 -9.58 -34.19
CA LEU A 23 -20.83 -10.98 -33.92
C LEU A 23 -21.07 -11.17 -32.39
N ALA A 24 -22.21 -11.74 -31.97
CA ALA A 24 -22.42 -13.16 -31.63
C ALA A 24 -21.79 -13.64 -30.27
N TRP A 25 -22.64 -13.81 -29.25
CA TRP A 25 -22.37 -14.63 -28.05
C TRP A 25 -22.35 -16.13 -28.37
N PRO A 26 -21.65 -16.93 -27.55
CA PRO A 26 -22.15 -18.25 -27.18
C PRO A 26 -22.08 -18.53 -25.66
N ASP A 27 -23.24 -18.66 -25.04
CA ASP A 27 -23.47 -19.37 -23.76
C ASP A 27 -23.89 -20.83 -24.04
N PRO A 28 -23.83 -21.77 -23.08
CA PRO A 28 -22.81 -21.94 -22.03
C PRO A 28 -22.28 -23.39 -22.00
N TYR A 29 -21.11 -23.63 -21.39
CA TYR A 29 -20.66 -25.02 -21.13
C TYR A 29 -21.09 -25.49 -19.74
N GLN A 30 -21.83 -26.61 -19.71
CA GLN A 30 -22.11 -27.36 -18.48
C GLN A 30 -20.89 -28.18 -18.07
N LEU A 31 -20.52 -28.11 -16.79
CA LEU A 31 -19.83 -29.19 -16.08
C LEU A 31 -20.50 -29.38 -14.72
N GLN A 32 -20.78 -30.65 -14.37
CA GLN A 32 -21.24 -31.03 -13.04
C GLN A 32 -20.04 -31.24 -12.09
N PRO A 33 -20.23 -31.10 -10.78
CA PRO A 33 -19.15 -31.31 -9.82
C PRO A 33 -18.90 -32.80 -9.56
N ASP A 34 -17.65 -33.24 -9.72
CA ASP A 34 -17.15 -34.52 -9.20
C ASP A 34 -16.27 -34.30 -7.96
N SER A 35 -16.16 -35.34 -7.14
CA SER A 35 -15.80 -35.26 -5.72
C SER A 35 -14.33 -34.95 -5.40
N VAL A 36 -14.15 -34.02 -4.46
CA VAL A 36 -13.19 -34.01 -3.34
C VAL A 36 -12.10 -35.09 -3.34
N VAL A 37 -10.84 -34.65 -3.41
CA VAL A 37 -9.77 -35.18 -2.55
C VAL A 37 -9.00 -33.99 -1.96
N ALA A 38 -9.00 -33.87 -0.63
CA ALA A 38 -8.18 -32.87 0.05
C ALA A 38 -6.74 -33.40 0.19
N SER A 39 -5.80 -32.80 -0.55
CA SER A 39 -4.36 -32.92 -0.28
C SER A 39 -3.90 -31.68 0.49
N SER A 40 -3.20 -31.87 1.60
CA SER A 40 -2.53 -30.79 2.33
C SER A 40 -1.40 -30.21 1.46
N VAL A 41 -1.68 -29.10 0.78
CA VAL A 41 -0.67 -28.28 0.13
C VAL A 41 -0.04 -27.39 1.20
N GLU A 42 1.20 -27.67 1.56
CA GLU A 42 2.06 -26.59 2.08
C GLU A 42 2.27 -25.63 0.90
N GLU A 43 1.70 -24.42 0.98
CA GLU A 43 1.92 -23.41 -0.05
C GLU A 43 3.37 -22.93 0.02
N VAL A 44 4.21 -23.61 -0.77
CA VAL A 44 5.49 -23.08 -1.21
C VAL A 44 5.19 -21.83 -2.02
N PHE A 45 5.35 -20.67 -1.38
CA PHE A 45 5.45 -19.40 -2.07
C PHE A 45 6.71 -19.42 -2.96
N ASP A 46 6.55 -19.90 -4.21
CA ASP A 46 7.46 -19.63 -5.32
C ASP A 46 7.36 -18.14 -5.68
N ASP A 47 7.89 -17.31 -4.78
CA ASP A 47 7.97 -15.85 -4.87
C ASP A 47 8.68 -15.47 -6.19
N PRO A 48 8.01 -14.79 -7.15
CA PRO A 48 8.61 -14.46 -8.46
C PRO A 48 9.92 -13.66 -8.36
N VAL A 49 10.14 -12.98 -7.23
CA VAL A 49 11.40 -12.28 -6.92
C VAL A 49 12.60 -13.23 -6.87
N HIS A 50 12.40 -14.53 -6.58
CA HIS A 50 13.46 -15.53 -6.61
C HIS A 50 14.00 -15.85 -8.01
N GLU A 51 13.29 -15.51 -9.10
CA GLU A 51 13.83 -15.64 -10.46
C GLU A 51 14.61 -14.39 -10.87
N TRP A 52 14.09 -13.20 -10.58
CA TRP A 52 14.74 -11.92 -10.95
C TRP A 52 16.12 -11.72 -10.28
N LEU A 53 16.29 -12.22 -9.05
CA LEU A 53 17.59 -12.20 -8.35
C LEU A 53 18.54 -13.33 -8.79
N ARG A 54 18.04 -14.45 -9.33
CA ARG A 54 18.89 -15.53 -9.89
C ARG A 54 19.37 -15.22 -11.31
N GLY A 55 18.81 -14.24 -11.99
CA GLY A 55 19.16 -13.85 -13.37
C GLY A 55 20.46 -13.05 -13.54
N ARG A 56 21.25 -12.80 -12.48
CA ARG A 56 22.52 -12.05 -12.56
C ARG A 56 23.62 -12.65 -11.69
N ASP A 57 24.20 -13.76 -12.14
CA ASP A 57 25.59 -14.08 -11.81
C ASP A 57 26.48 -12.86 -12.10
N ALA A 58 27.58 -12.69 -11.36
CA ALA A 58 28.57 -11.67 -11.67
C ALA A 58 29.08 -11.81 -13.11
N LEU A 59 28.66 -10.91 -14.01
CA LEU A 59 29.07 -10.85 -15.43
C LEU A 59 30.59 -10.70 -15.65
N CYS A 60 31.34 -10.54 -14.54
CA CYS A 60 32.76 -10.27 -14.45
C CYS A 60 33.53 -11.45 -13.80
N GLY A 61 32.85 -12.60 -13.61
CA GLY A 61 33.41 -13.87 -13.14
C GLY A 61 33.97 -13.84 -11.70
N ASP A 62 33.44 -12.97 -10.85
CA ASP A 62 34.06 -12.58 -9.59
C ASP A 62 33.03 -11.91 -8.68
N SER A 63 32.57 -12.62 -7.65
CA SER A 63 31.50 -12.17 -6.77
C SER A 63 31.88 -10.98 -5.89
N SER A 64 33.17 -10.63 -5.78
CA SER A 64 33.60 -9.42 -5.06
C SER A 64 33.20 -8.12 -5.77
N TRP A 65 32.78 -8.22 -7.04
CA TRP A 65 32.24 -7.13 -7.87
C TRP A 65 30.71 -7.10 -7.94
N GLU A 66 29.99 -8.00 -7.27
CA GLU A 66 28.53 -7.93 -7.21
C GLU A 66 28.11 -6.72 -6.37
N PRO A 67 27.17 -5.87 -6.84
CA PRO A 67 26.66 -4.77 -6.04
C PRO A 67 25.80 -5.33 -4.90
N THR A 68 26.41 -5.50 -3.73
CA THR A 68 25.78 -5.97 -2.49
C THR A 68 26.26 -5.11 -1.32
N ILE A 69 25.51 -5.08 -0.22
CA ILE A 69 25.94 -4.41 1.03
C ILE A 69 27.28 -4.99 1.54
N ALA A 70 27.50 -6.30 1.40
CA ALA A 70 28.73 -6.94 1.86
C ALA A 70 29.95 -6.41 1.10
N ASN A 71 29.86 -6.37 -0.24
CA ASN A 71 30.93 -5.85 -1.10
C ASN A 71 31.07 -4.32 -1.00
N TRP A 72 29.98 -3.58 -0.73
CA TRP A 72 30.02 -2.14 -0.46
C TRP A 72 30.84 -1.81 0.81
N LEU A 73 30.68 -2.60 1.87
CA LEU A 73 31.46 -2.42 3.10
C LEU A 73 32.91 -2.88 2.93
N ASP A 74 33.14 -4.03 2.29
CA ASP A 74 34.48 -4.56 1.98
C ASP A 74 35.30 -3.63 1.06
N ALA A 75 34.64 -2.98 0.08
CA ALA A 75 35.27 -1.98 -0.78
C ALA A 75 35.38 -0.57 -0.17
N GLY A 76 35.02 -0.38 1.12
CA GLY A 76 35.21 0.87 1.85
C GLY A 76 34.46 2.09 1.30
N VAL A 77 33.36 1.87 0.57
CA VAL A 77 32.79 2.88 -0.34
C VAL A 77 32.33 4.16 0.36
N ASP A 78 31.76 4.05 1.56
CA ASP A 78 31.31 5.20 2.35
C ASP A 78 32.46 6.18 2.66
N ASP A 79 33.63 5.66 2.99
CA ASP A 79 34.78 6.45 3.41
C ASP A 79 35.45 7.10 2.19
N GLU A 80 35.46 6.41 1.03
CA GLU A 80 35.90 6.99 -0.24
C GLU A 80 34.93 8.06 -0.77
N LEU A 81 33.61 7.83 -0.70
CA LEU A 81 32.58 8.82 -1.00
C LEU A 81 32.75 10.09 -0.16
N LEU A 82 32.89 9.94 1.16
CA LEU A 82 33.03 11.06 2.08
C LEU A 82 34.34 11.83 1.85
N LYS A 83 35.43 11.13 1.56
CA LYS A 83 36.74 11.72 1.20
C LYS A 83 36.65 12.49 -0.12
N TRP A 84 36.05 11.91 -1.15
CA TRP A 84 35.84 12.55 -2.45
C TRP A 84 34.96 13.80 -2.32
N TRP A 85 33.79 13.69 -1.66
CA TRP A 85 32.84 14.79 -1.47
C TRP A 85 33.46 15.97 -0.72
N ASN A 86 34.27 15.72 0.31
CA ASN A 86 34.98 16.78 1.02
C ASN A 86 36.10 17.41 0.19
N GLY A 87 36.73 16.67 -0.72
CA GLY A 87 37.77 17.17 -1.63
C GLY A 87 37.23 18.00 -2.82
N THR A 88 35.98 17.78 -3.24
CA THR A 88 35.37 18.47 -4.39
C THR A 88 34.51 19.69 -4.03
N LYS A 89 34.64 20.24 -2.82
CA LYS A 89 33.81 21.37 -2.34
C LYS A 89 33.84 22.60 -3.26
N ASP A 90 35.00 22.94 -3.81
CA ASP A 90 35.18 24.15 -4.60
C ASP A 90 34.72 24.02 -6.07
N THR A 91 34.42 22.81 -6.55
CA THR A 91 34.04 22.55 -7.96
C THR A 91 32.54 22.34 -8.18
N ARG A 92 31.74 22.20 -7.11
CA ARG A 92 30.32 21.80 -7.19
C ARG A 92 29.43 22.75 -8.00
N GLY A 93 29.75 24.04 -8.03
CA GLY A 93 28.91 25.07 -8.66
C GLY A 93 28.97 25.16 -10.19
N ALA A 94 29.68 24.27 -10.88
CA ALA A 94 29.96 24.39 -12.32
C ALA A 94 29.53 23.18 -13.19
N THR A 95 29.20 22.04 -12.58
CA THR A 95 28.90 20.77 -13.28
C THR A 95 27.92 19.93 -12.45
N MET A 96 26.96 19.25 -13.09
CA MET A 96 26.02 18.37 -12.37
C MET A 96 26.78 17.27 -11.62
N PHE A 97 26.36 16.97 -10.39
CA PHE A 97 26.93 15.95 -9.50
C PHE A 97 27.16 14.59 -10.16
N VAL A 98 26.20 14.13 -10.97
CA VAL A 98 26.32 12.87 -11.73
C VAL A 98 27.49 12.90 -12.72
N ASP A 99 27.68 14.01 -13.43
CA ASP A 99 28.77 14.18 -14.39
C ASP A 99 30.10 14.43 -13.66
N LEU A 100 30.09 15.13 -12.53
CA LEU A 100 31.27 15.33 -11.66
C LEU A 100 31.78 14.00 -11.07
N ILE A 101 30.89 13.12 -10.62
CA ILE A 101 31.24 11.73 -10.24
C ILE A 101 31.73 10.96 -11.47
N SER A 102 31.00 11.01 -12.57
CA SER A 102 31.29 10.21 -13.77
C SER A 102 32.62 10.59 -14.44
N THR A 103 33.01 11.86 -14.39
CA THR A 103 34.31 12.37 -14.88
C THR A 103 35.45 12.15 -13.90
N SER A 104 35.20 12.19 -12.58
CA SER A 104 36.19 11.86 -11.54
C SER A 104 36.78 10.45 -11.70
N PHE A 105 36.06 9.56 -12.43
CA PHE A 105 36.40 8.16 -12.57
C PHE A 105 36.59 7.69 -14.03
N GLY A 106 36.80 8.62 -14.97
CA GLY A 106 37.29 8.35 -16.32
C GLY A 106 36.35 8.76 -17.47
N ASP A 107 36.89 8.69 -18.70
CA ASP A 107 36.20 9.20 -19.90
C ASP A 107 35.01 8.36 -20.38
N MET A 108 34.77 7.17 -19.80
CA MET A 108 33.70 6.24 -20.19
C MET A 108 32.28 6.71 -19.86
N SER A 109 32.10 7.95 -19.38
CA SER A 109 30.82 8.45 -18.86
C SER A 109 30.62 9.96 -18.86
N ARG A 110 31.34 10.72 -19.70
CA ARG A 110 31.09 12.17 -19.85
C ARG A 110 29.65 12.43 -20.33
N GLY A 111 28.98 13.39 -19.70
CA GLY A 111 27.61 13.77 -20.04
C GLY A 111 26.54 12.78 -19.57
N GLN A 112 26.83 11.90 -18.59
CA GLN A 112 25.80 11.09 -17.95
C GLN A 112 24.75 12.01 -17.30
N GLN A 113 23.48 11.84 -17.66
CA GLN A 113 22.35 12.59 -17.11
C GLN A 113 21.37 11.63 -16.47
N CYS A 114 21.17 11.78 -15.16
CA CYS A 114 20.23 10.98 -14.37
C CYS A 114 19.10 11.86 -13.81
N GLY A 115 18.00 11.20 -13.44
CA GLY A 115 16.74 11.84 -13.04
C GLY A 115 15.55 11.38 -13.87
N ILE A 116 14.37 11.90 -13.55
CA ILE A 116 13.13 11.67 -14.30
C ILE A 116 13.27 12.23 -15.73
N GLY A 117 12.80 11.47 -16.71
CA GLY A 117 12.87 11.83 -18.13
C GLY A 117 14.29 11.92 -18.73
N LYS A 118 15.34 11.48 -18.01
CA LYS A 118 16.72 11.45 -18.51
C LYS A 118 17.09 10.06 -19.01
N SER A 119 17.31 9.92 -20.32
CA SER A 119 17.64 8.62 -20.94
C SER A 119 19.12 8.24 -20.89
N ASN A 120 20.03 9.18 -20.60
CA ASN A 120 21.48 8.92 -20.58
C ASN A 120 22.02 8.61 -19.17
N CYS A 121 21.33 7.75 -18.42
CA CYS A 121 21.73 7.30 -17.09
C CYS A 121 22.02 5.79 -17.09
N PHE A 122 23.24 5.42 -17.47
CA PHE A 122 23.67 4.02 -17.47
C PHE A 122 25.02 3.87 -16.75
N VAL A 123 25.25 2.67 -16.24
CA VAL A 123 26.55 2.18 -15.82
C VAL A 123 26.86 0.98 -16.72
N PRO A 124 28.04 0.88 -17.34
CA PRO A 124 28.44 -0.36 -17.99
C PRO A 124 28.65 -1.45 -16.94
N ASP A 125 28.71 -2.71 -17.36
CA ASP A 125 29.00 -3.83 -16.46
C ASP A 125 30.33 -3.63 -15.69
N CYS A 126 30.54 -4.38 -14.61
CA CYS A 126 31.79 -4.32 -13.85
C CYS A 126 33.05 -4.65 -14.68
N GLN A 127 32.90 -5.30 -15.85
CA GLN A 127 34.02 -5.83 -16.62
C GLN A 127 34.90 -4.71 -17.20
N PRO A 128 34.36 -3.69 -17.91
CA PRO A 128 35.09 -2.45 -18.21
C PRO A 128 35.78 -1.75 -17.03
N PHE A 129 35.27 -1.82 -15.80
CA PHE A 129 35.97 -1.27 -14.63
C PHE A 129 37.14 -2.17 -14.21
N LYS A 130 36.91 -3.49 -14.16
CA LYS A 130 37.89 -4.52 -13.82
C LYS A 130 39.07 -4.55 -14.81
N ASP A 131 38.80 -4.51 -16.11
CA ASP A 131 39.81 -4.50 -17.18
C ASP A 131 40.71 -3.26 -17.13
N ASN A 132 40.14 -2.09 -16.77
CA ASN A 132 40.89 -0.85 -16.60
C ASN A 132 41.53 -0.70 -15.20
N SER A 133 41.50 -1.75 -14.37
CA SER A 133 42.00 -1.72 -12.98
C SER A 133 41.37 -0.62 -12.10
N GLY A 134 40.11 -0.28 -12.37
CA GLY A 134 39.36 0.72 -11.61
C GLY A 134 38.96 0.23 -10.20
N PRO A 135 38.67 1.13 -9.25
CA PRO A 135 38.21 0.74 -7.92
C PRO A 135 36.81 0.11 -7.95
N ARG A 136 36.57 -0.93 -7.12
CA ARG A 136 35.23 -1.52 -6.94
C ARG A 136 34.22 -0.50 -6.40
N SER A 137 34.68 0.38 -5.50
CA SER A 137 33.89 1.47 -4.92
C SER A 137 33.24 2.37 -5.97
N VAL A 138 33.99 2.75 -6.99
CA VAL A 138 33.52 3.54 -8.14
C VAL A 138 32.37 2.86 -8.87
N TYR A 139 32.51 1.57 -9.18
CA TYR A 139 31.48 0.79 -9.84
C TYR A 139 30.21 0.75 -8.99
N PHE A 140 30.34 0.48 -7.69
CA PHE A 140 29.20 0.47 -6.76
C PHE A 140 28.51 1.83 -6.63
N VAL A 141 29.25 2.95 -6.55
CA VAL A 141 28.68 4.31 -6.55
C VAL A 141 27.89 4.58 -7.82
N ARG A 142 28.44 4.27 -9.00
CA ARG A 142 27.76 4.49 -10.28
C ARG A 142 26.56 3.55 -10.46
N TYR A 143 26.62 2.32 -9.97
CA TYR A 143 25.48 1.41 -9.90
C TYR A 143 24.36 1.98 -9.02
N SER A 144 24.68 2.41 -7.79
CA SER A 144 23.72 3.02 -6.86
C SER A 144 23.07 4.29 -7.43
N ILE A 145 23.79 5.11 -8.19
CA ILE A 145 23.23 6.28 -8.89
C ILE A 145 22.22 5.87 -9.98
N VAL A 146 22.52 4.82 -10.75
CA VAL A 146 21.60 4.29 -11.77
C VAL A 146 20.37 3.65 -11.12
N GLN A 147 20.55 2.84 -10.07
CA GLN A 147 19.43 2.27 -9.31
C GLN A 147 18.54 3.36 -8.69
N MET A 148 19.13 4.43 -8.15
CA MET A 148 18.39 5.60 -7.68
C MET A 148 17.58 6.26 -8.81
N HIS A 149 18.16 6.42 -10.01
CA HIS A 149 17.45 6.97 -11.17
C HIS A 149 16.31 6.07 -11.65
N THR A 150 16.53 4.75 -11.73
CA THR A 150 15.48 3.77 -12.05
C THR A 150 14.36 3.83 -11.02
N LEU A 151 14.68 3.93 -9.73
CA LEU A 151 13.69 4.08 -8.66
C LEU A 151 12.87 5.37 -8.79
N PHE A 152 13.49 6.51 -9.13
CA PHE A 152 12.75 7.77 -9.35
C PHE A 152 11.80 7.70 -10.56
N ASN A 153 12.21 7.07 -11.67
CA ASN A 153 11.33 6.89 -12.83
C ASN A 153 10.22 5.86 -12.55
N ASN A 154 10.54 4.71 -11.93
CA ASN A 154 9.55 3.72 -11.52
C ASN A 154 8.42 4.34 -10.69
N ARG A 155 8.75 5.24 -9.74
CA ARG A 155 7.76 5.94 -8.91
C ARG A 155 6.90 6.92 -9.70
N TYR A 156 7.51 7.68 -10.62
CA TYR A 156 6.81 8.64 -11.47
C TYR A 156 5.80 7.93 -12.40
N ASP A 157 6.24 6.83 -13.01
CA ASP A 157 5.43 6.01 -13.92
C ASP A 157 4.35 5.22 -13.16
N ALA A 158 4.67 4.70 -11.96
CA ALA A 158 3.69 4.04 -11.08
C ALA A 158 2.58 4.99 -10.64
N ALA A 159 2.92 6.21 -10.22
CA ALA A 159 1.94 7.20 -9.79
C ALA A 159 0.98 7.59 -10.94
N ASN A 160 1.52 7.75 -12.16
CA ASN A 160 0.73 7.99 -13.36
C ASN A 160 -0.19 6.81 -13.72
N THR A 161 0.35 5.58 -13.68
CA THR A 161 -0.40 4.37 -14.02
C THR A 161 -1.53 4.11 -13.01
N ALA A 162 -1.26 4.20 -11.71
CA ALA A 162 -2.27 4.05 -10.66
C ALA A 162 -3.36 5.14 -10.65
N GLU A 163 -3.12 6.31 -11.26
CA GLU A 163 -4.16 7.34 -11.49
C GLU A 163 -5.04 7.01 -12.70
N SER A 164 -4.43 6.50 -13.78
CA SER A 164 -5.15 5.96 -14.95
C SER A 164 -6.06 4.80 -14.53
N ASP A 165 -5.51 3.81 -13.83
CA ASP A 165 -6.22 2.59 -13.46
C ASP A 165 -7.37 2.88 -12.47
N PHE A 166 -7.11 3.69 -11.43
CA PHE A 166 -8.16 4.12 -10.51
C PHE A 166 -9.25 4.96 -11.21
N THR A 167 -8.87 5.81 -12.18
CA THR A 167 -9.84 6.60 -12.94
C THR A 167 -10.71 5.73 -13.85
N ALA A 168 -10.17 4.64 -14.40
CA ALA A 168 -10.91 3.70 -15.24
C ALA A 168 -11.98 2.93 -14.43
N VAL A 169 -11.62 2.39 -13.26
CA VAL A 169 -12.54 1.62 -12.42
C VAL A 169 -13.44 2.47 -11.52
N ARG A 170 -13.30 3.81 -11.52
CA ARG A 170 -14.03 4.71 -10.60
C ARG A 170 -15.55 4.51 -10.63
N GLU A 171 -16.11 4.32 -11.82
CA GLU A 171 -17.56 4.11 -12.01
C GLU A 171 -17.95 2.67 -11.67
N GLU A 172 -17.12 1.68 -12.03
CA GLU A 172 -17.24 0.28 -11.59
C GLU A 172 -17.29 0.17 -10.06
N ILE A 173 -16.37 0.81 -9.33
CA ILE A 173 -16.36 0.89 -7.84
C ILE A 173 -17.68 1.42 -7.28
N THR A 174 -18.30 2.40 -7.96
CA THR A 174 -19.55 2.99 -7.49
C THR A 174 -20.70 2.00 -7.65
N ASP A 175 -20.88 1.47 -8.88
CA ASP A 175 -21.92 0.50 -9.19
C ASP A 175 -21.73 -0.83 -8.41
N ASP A 176 -20.48 -1.20 -8.13
CA ASP A 176 -20.15 -2.49 -7.53
C ASP A 176 -20.30 -2.57 -6.02
N PHE A 177 -19.93 -1.51 -5.31
CA PHE A 177 -19.83 -1.49 -3.84
C PHE A 177 -20.80 -0.51 -3.18
N PHE A 178 -21.26 0.52 -3.90
CA PHE A 178 -21.92 1.68 -3.31
C PHE A 178 -23.26 1.99 -3.99
N HIS A 179 -24.30 1.26 -3.60
CA HIS A 179 -25.68 1.49 -4.06
C HIS A 179 -26.35 2.74 -3.44
N TRP A 180 -25.57 3.75 -3.05
CA TRP A 180 -25.96 4.97 -2.34
C TRP A 180 -25.03 6.14 -2.70
N ASP A 181 -25.43 7.37 -2.36
CA ASP A 181 -24.62 8.57 -2.63
C ASP A 181 -23.32 8.58 -1.80
N VAL A 182 -22.18 8.49 -2.48
CA VAL A 182 -20.85 8.38 -1.85
C VAL A 182 -20.26 9.75 -1.51
N ASP A 183 -20.55 10.21 -0.30
CA ASP A 183 -19.98 11.41 0.32
C ASP A 183 -18.58 11.10 0.91
N VAL A 184 -17.56 11.85 0.49
CA VAL A 184 -16.14 11.57 0.76
C VAL A 184 -15.49 12.70 1.56
N ASP A 185 -15.05 12.40 2.79
CA ASP A 185 -14.22 13.34 3.54
C ASP A 185 -12.79 13.32 3.00
N LEU A 186 -12.46 14.33 2.19
CA LEU A 186 -11.14 14.48 1.58
C LEU A 186 -10.06 14.94 2.57
N LYS A 187 -10.44 15.55 3.69
CA LYS A 187 -9.50 15.83 4.78
C LYS A 187 -9.04 14.53 5.44
N ALA A 188 -9.93 13.54 5.52
CA ALA A 188 -9.62 12.17 5.93
C ALA A 188 -8.90 11.34 4.84
N ALA A 189 -8.83 11.84 3.59
CA ALA A 189 -8.10 11.22 2.49
C ALA A 189 -6.63 11.66 2.44
N GLN A 190 -6.34 12.94 2.73
CA GLN A 190 -4.99 13.47 2.53
C GLN A 190 -3.90 12.76 3.35
N PRO A 191 -4.09 12.39 4.65
CA PRO A 191 -3.10 11.61 5.39
C PRO A 191 -2.82 10.24 4.74
N TRP A 192 -3.82 9.64 4.12
CA TRP A 192 -3.73 8.34 3.44
C TRP A 192 -3.08 8.42 2.07
N ILE A 193 -3.38 9.46 1.30
CA ILE A 193 -2.68 9.77 0.04
C ILE A 193 -1.21 10.05 0.33
N THR A 194 -0.91 10.89 1.33
CA THR A 194 0.45 11.12 1.80
C THR A 194 1.10 9.82 2.28
N ALA A 195 0.43 9.01 3.10
CA ALA A 195 0.98 7.73 3.60
C ALA A 195 1.33 6.75 2.47
N GLY A 196 0.40 6.49 1.54
CA GLY A 196 0.63 5.58 0.41
C GLY A 196 1.70 6.04 -0.59
N VAL A 197 2.08 7.32 -0.51
CA VAL A 197 3.18 7.91 -1.27
C VAL A 197 4.48 7.89 -0.45
N SER A 198 4.41 8.19 0.85
CA SER A 198 5.50 8.06 1.81
C SER A 198 6.07 6.65 1.80
N THR A 199 5.24 5.61 1.94
CA THR A 199 5.61 4.19 1.88
C THR A 199 6.41 3.82 0.63
N VAL A 200 6.16 4.50 -0.48
CA VAL A 200 6.87 4.29 -1.75
C VAL A 200 8.30 4.85 -1.72
N PHE A 201 8.64 5.77 -0.81
CA PHE A 201 10.01 6.25 -0.58
C PHE A 201 10.87 5.34 0.31
N GLU A 202 10.26 4.43 1.07
CA GLU A 202 10.86 3.69 2.19
C GLU A 202 11.53 2.37 1.79
N PHE A 203 11.47 2.01 0.49
CA PHE A 203 11.79 0.69 -0.05
C PHE A 203 13.23 0.21 0.20
N ILE A 204 13.42 -0.40 1.37
CA ILE A 204 14.45 -1.37 1.69
C ILE A 204 13.73 -2.52 2.41
N PRO A 205 13.41 -3.65 1.74
CA PRO A 205 12.67 -4.74 2.38
C PRO A 205 13.57 -5.49 3.38
N TYR A 206 13.54 -5.07 4.64
CA TYR A 206 14.47 -5.53 5.67
C TYR A 206 14.21 -6.97 6.10
N ALA A 207 12.94 -7.40 6.14
CA ALA A 207 12.61 -8.82 6.34
C ALA A 207 13.25 -9.71 5.25
N ARG A 208 13.40 -9.20 4.01
CA ARG A 208 14.18 -9.87 2.95
C ARG A 208 15.68 -9.78 3.21
N LEU A 209 16.23 -8.63 3.67
CA LEU A 209 17.65 -8.50 4.04
C LEU A 209 18.10 -9.48 5.14
N VAL A 210 17.36 -9.56 6.24
CA VAL A 210 17.71 -10.39 7.40
C VAL A 210 17.76 -11.88 7.03
N LYS A 211 16.87 -12.31 6.12
CA LYS A 211 16.86 -13.67 5.55
C LYS A 211 18.13 -14.03 4.78
N TYR A 212 18.83 -13.05 4.18
CA TYR A 212 19.98 -13.30 3.30
C TYR A 212 21.35 -12.92 3.87
N ALA A 213 21.45 -12.05 4.88
CA ALA A 213 22.75 -11.53 5.33
C ALA A 213 22.81 -11.23 6.85
N SER A 214 22.46 -12.21 7.69
CA SER A 214 22.27 -12.05 9.14
C SER A 214 23.50 -11.62 9.98
N GLU A 215 24.71 -11.58 9.41
CA GLU A 215 25.88 -10.96 10.03
C GLU A 215 26.23 -9.61 9.40
N THR A 216 26.25 -9.50 8.06
CA THR A 216 26.50 -8.24 7.36
C THR A 216 25.48 -7.17 7.74
N VAL A 217 24.19 -7.52 7.86
CA VAL A 217 23.13 -6.60 8.28
C VAL A 217 23.40 -6.02 9.68
N LYS A 218 24.01 -6.77 10.61
CA LYS A 218 24.36 -6.27 11.95
C LYS A 218 25.48 -5.24 11.94
N MET A 219 26.36 -5.27 10.93
CA MET A 219 27.43 -4.27 10.75
C MET A 219 26.97 -3.09 9.89
N ALA A 220 26.14 -3.37 8.89
CA ALA A 220 25.61 -2.37 7.96
C ALA A 220 24.51 -1.50 8.56
N SER A 221 23.73 -2.04 9.51
CA SER A 221 22.41 -1.49 9.83
C SER A 221 22.44 0.00 10.14
N PRO A 222 23.24 0.59 11.06
CA PRO A 222 23.06 2.00 11.43
C PRO A 222 23.16 2.94 10.23
N ARG A 223 24.21 2.79 9.39
CA ARG A 223 24.40 3.61 8.19
C ARG A 223 23.30 3.39 7.15
N LEU A 224 22.83 2.14 7.02
CA LEU A 224 21.71 1.79 6.16
C LEU A 224 20.41 2.48 6.65
N LEU A 225 20.15 2.49 7.97
CA LEU A 225 18.96 3.07 8.58
C LEU A 225 18.96 4.58 8.39
N ASP A 226 20.07 5.23 8.71
CA ASP A 226 20.25 6.67 8.58
C ASP A 226 19.97 7.09 7.12
N SER A 227 20.51 6.35 6.15
CA SER A 227 20.27 6.60 4.71
C SER A 227 18.84 6.29 4.23
N ALA A 228 18.13 5.38 4.92
CA ALA A 228 16.76 5.01 4.61
C ALA A 228 15.78 6.07 5.13
N GLN A 229 15.88 6.36 6.44
CA GLN A 229 15.06 7.32 7.15
C GLN A 229 15.26 8.74 6.62
N ALA A 230 16.52 9.18 6.41
CA ALA A 230 16.79 10.51 5.90
C ALA A 230 16.19 10.73 4.50
N PHE A 231 16.31 9.75 3.61
CA PHE A 231 15.72 9.81 2.26
C PHE A 231 14.20 9.82 2.30
N ALA A 232 13.59 9.00 3.15
CA ALA A 232 12.14 9.00 3.28
C ALA A 232 11.64 10.34 3.85
N VAL A 233 12.26 10.87 4.91
CA VAL A 233 11.94 12.20 5.47
C VAL A 233 12.11 13.32 4.42
N ALA A 234 13.12 13.26 3.56
CA ALA A 234 13.25 14.17 2.43
C ALA A 234 12.09 14.04 1.44
N GLY A 235 11.76 12.81 1.03
CA GLY A 235 10.63 12.55 0.14
C GLY A 235 9.29 13.03 0.72
N THR A 236 9.00 12.71 1.99
CA THR A 236 7.74 13.11 2.63
C THR A 236 7.65 14.62 2.84
N SER A 237 8.75 15.32 3.14
CA SER A 237 8.75 16.79 3.21
C SER A 237 8.54 17.44 1.83
N LEU A 238 9.27 17.00 0.80
CA LEU A 238 9.25 17.61 -0.53
C LEU A 238 7.98 17.32 -1.35
N ILE A 239 7.20 16.30 -0.96
CA ILE A 239 5.98 15.86 -1.65
C ILE A 239 4.72 16.02 -0.78
N GLY A 240 4.86 16.03 0.55
CA GLY A 240 3.72 16.18 1.46
C GLY A 240 3.17 17.61 1.55
N GLU A 241 3.99 18.64 1.32
CA GLU A 241 3.56 20.04 1.42
C GLU A 241 2.53 20.45 0.35
N SER A 242 2.68 19.96 -0.89
CA SER A 242 2.00 20.49 -2.09
C SER A 242 0.48 20.30 -2.11
N GLY A 243 -0.03 19.27 -1.43
CA GLY A 243 -1.48 19.04 -1.29
C GLY A 243 -2.19 19.88 -0.22
N THR A 244 -1.47 20.50 0.72
CA THR A 244 -2.07 20.94 1.99
C THR A 244 -3.02 22.15 1.90
N GLU A 245 -2.71 23.18 1.12
CA GLU A 245 -3.51 24.42 1.06
C GLU A 245 -4.82 24.28 0.25
N LYS A 246 -5.01 23.21 -0.53
CA LYS A 246 -6.15 23.08 -1.46
C LYS A 246 -7.37 22.35 -0.85
N ILE A 247 -7.17 21.55 0.21
CA ILE A 247 -8.11 20.50 0.65
C ILE A 247 -8.85 20.90 1.95
N GLU A 248 -9.38 22.12 2.00
CA GLU A 248 -10.22 22.58 3.13
C GLU A 248 -11.72 22.29 2.96
N LYS A 249 -12.12 21.58 1.90
CA LYS A 249 -13.53 21.37 1.53
C LYS A 249 -13.96 19.92 1.68
N GLN A 250 -15.12 19.72 2.32
CA GLN A 250 -15.94 18.53 2.11
C GLN A 250 -16.41 18.51 0.64
N MET A 251 -16.33 17.36 -0.02
CA MET A 251 -16.82 17.15 -1.38
C MET A 251 -17.79 15.96 -1.39
N GLY A 252 -18.81 16.01 -2.25
CA GLY A 252 -20.00 15.17 -2.12
C GLY A 252 -20.01 13.90 -2.97
N THR A 253 -18.99 13.67 -3.80
CA THR A 253 -19.02 12.60 -4.81
C THR A 253 -17.68 11.89 -5.05
N ILE A 254 -17.75 10.62 -5.45
CA ILE A 254 -16.61 9.86 -6.01
C ILE A 254 -15.97 10.55 -7.22
N LYS A 255 -16.74 11.29 -8.02
CA LYS A 255 -16.21 12.04 -9.17
C LYS A 255 -15.23 13.13 -8.73
N GLU A 256 -15.53 13.81 -7.63
CA GLU A 256 -14.66 14.83 -7.03
C GLU A 256 -13.42 14.21 -6.38
N LEU A 257 -13.55 13.05 -5.71
CA LEU A 257 -12.41 12.26 -5.25
C LEU A 257 -11.46 11.89 -6.40
N GLY A 258 -12.00 11.50 -7.56
CA GLY A 258 -11.18 11.23 -8.76
C GLY A 258 -10.41 12.45 -9.27
N VAL A 259 -10.97 13.65 -9.14
CA VAL A 259 -10.25 14.91 -9.43
C VAL A 259 -9.15 15.15 -8.39
N LEU A 260 -9.41 14.94 -7.09
CA LEU A 260 -8.37 15.09 -6.07
C LEU A 260 -7.24 14.09 -6.26
N ILE A 261 -7.52 12.80 -6.51
CA ILE A 261 -6.48 11.78 -6.72
C ILE A 261 -5.61 12.15 -7.92
N LYS A 262 -6.18 12.77 -8.96
CA LYS A 262 -5.42 13.32 -10.08
C LYS A 262 -4.57 14.54 -9.70
N GLU A 263 -5.13 15.54 -9.02
CA GLU A 263 -4.41 16.73 -8.58
C GLU A 263 -3.26 16.37 -7.62
N ALA A 264 -3.53 15.52 -6.63
CA ALA A 264 -2.50 14.98 -5.74
C ALA A 264 -1.45 14.18 -6.53
N THR A 265 -1.84 13.28 -7.44
CA THR A 265 -0.87 12.55 -8.30
C THR A 265 0.02 13.50 -9.11
N GLN A 266 -0.53 14.61 -9.61
CA GLN A 266 0.24 15.64 -10.30
C GLN A 266 1.21 16.37 -9.35
N ASP A 267 0.71 16.84 -8.20
CA ASP A 267 1.51 17.48 -7.15
C ASP A 267 2.65 16.56 -6.64
N ILE A 268 2.42 15.24 -6.60
CA ILE A 268 3.41 14.20 -6.26
C ILE A 268 4.44 14.03 -7.37
N ARG A 269 4.01 14.03 -8.64
CA ARG A 269 4.90 13.91 -9.81
C ARG A 269 5.80 15.12 -9.99
N ASP A 270 5.27 16.31 -9.74
CA ASP A 270 6.03 17.56 -9.82
C ASP A 270 7.00 17.70 -8.63
N GLY A 271 6.61 17.23 -7.44
CA GLY A 271 7.53 17.08 -6.30
C GLY A 271 8.64 16.04 -6.56
N LEU A 272 8.30 14.90 -7.15
CA LEU A 272 9.23 13.86 -7.59
C LEU A 272 10.25 14.39 -8.61
N ASP A 273 9.79 15.06 -9.68
CA ASP A 273 10.67 15.59 -10.73
C ASP A 273 11.59 16.69 -10.19
N LYS A 274 11.05 17.63 -9.40
CA LYS A 274 11.81 18.69 -8.73
C LYS A 274 12.88 18.11 -7.79
N TRP A 275 12.54 17.12 -6.97
CA TRP A 275 13.50 16.48 -6.07
C TRP A 275 14.55 15.70 -6.86
N SER A 276 14.14 14.90 -7.84
CA SER A 276 15.05 14.23 -8.79
C SER A 276 16.04 15.22 -9.41
N ALA A 277 15.56 16.35 -9.93
CA ALA A 277 16.40 17.35 -10.58
C ALA A 277 17.45 17.93 -9.63
N GLY A 278 17.07 18.35 -8.42
CA GLY A 278 17.99 18.83 -7.38
C GLY A 278 18.94 17.75 -6.86
N LEU A 279 18.47 16.51 -6.78
CA LEU A 279 19.27 15.38 -6.30
C LEU A 279 20.37 15.00 -7.30
N PHE A 280 20.07 14.97 -8.60
CA PHE A 280 21.05 14.62 -9.63
C PHE A 280 21.90 15.82 -10.11
N SER A 281 21.49 17.07 -9.86
CA SER A 281 22.38 18.24 -9.94
C SER A 281 23.39 18.27 -8.78
N GLY A 282 23.01 17.79 -7.59
CA GLY A 282 23.82 17.83 -6.37
C GLY A 282 23.48 18.97 -5.42
N ASP A 283 22.31 19.59 -5.60
CA ASP A 283 21.78 20.61 -4.69
C ASP A 283 21.42 19.97 -3.34
N PRO A 284 21.63 20.69 -2.21
CA PRO A 284 21.23 20.20 -0.89
C PRO A 284 19.70 20.23 -0.74
N ASP A 285 19.14 19.11 -0.29
CA ASP A 285 17.73 19.00 0.09
C ASP A 285 17.56 19.07 1.63
N ALA A 286 16.41 18.61 2.15
CA ALA A 286 16.08 18.59 3.58
C ALA A 286 17.13 17.89 4.48
N THR A 287 18.04 17.08 3.92
CA THR A 287 19.10 16.35 4.65
C THR A 287 20.49 16.97 4.51
N GLY A 288 20.67 17.89 3.56
CA GLY A 288 21.89 18.68 3.40
C GLY A 288 23.02 18.05 2.57
N ASN A 289 23.05 16.74 2.31
CA ASN A 289 23.98 16.16 1.30
C ASN A 289 23.36 15.00 0.52
N THR A 290 23.33 15.15 -0.81
CA THR A 290 23.00 14.11 -1.80
C THR A 290 23.71 12.76 -1.58
N ILE A 291 24.98 12.80 -1.15
CA ILE A 291 25.79 11.58 -0.95
C ILE A 291 25.34 10.72 0.24
N ASP A 292 24.61 11.28 1.20
CA ASP A 292 24.29 10.58 2.44
C ASP A 292 23.24 9.47 2.22
N TYR A 293 22.47 9.56 1.13
CA TYR A 293 21.59 8.50 0.63
C TYR A 293 22.29 7.33 -0.06
N LEU A 294 23.55 7.50 -0.47
CA LEU A 294 24.31 6.42 -1.09
C LEU A 294 24.94 5.51 -0.02
N ARG A 295 25.10 5.99 1.21
CA ARG A 295 25.80 5.31 2.31
C ARG A 295 25.20 3.95 2.66
N GLY A 296 26.04 3.07 3.21
CA GLY A 296 25.66 1.70 3.57
C GLY A 296 25.23 0.82 2.39
N GLY A 297 25.37 1.30 1.15
CA GLY A 297 25.04 0.57 -0.06
C GLY A 297 23.54 0.37 -0.27
N ARG A 298 22.66 1.24 0.24
CA ARG A 298 21.21 1.02 0.20
C ARG A 298 20.64 0.74 -1.20
N PHE A 299 21.19 1.41 -2.22
CA PHE A 299 20.79 1.25 -3.62
C PHE A 299 21.48 0.07 -4.34
N THR A 300 22.23 -0.77 -3.63
CA THR A 300 22.62 -2.10 -4.12
C THR A 300 21.46 -3.10 -4.06
N LEU A 301 20.40 -2.78 -3.32
CA LEU A 301 19.29 -3.68 -3.02
C LEU A 301 18.20 -3.68 -4.10
N PRO A 302 17.47 -4.79 -4.25
CA PRO A 302 16.27 -4.83 -5.07
C PRO A 302 15.16 -3.95 -4.47
N PHE A 303 14.54 -3.16 -5.33
CA PHE A 303 13.33 -2.39 -5.06
C PHE A 303 12.25 -2.77 -6.07
N MET A 304 11.01 -2.39 -5.77
CA MET A 304 9.81 -2.74 -6.53
C MET A 304 9.79 -2.13 -7.94
N SER A 305 9.26 -2.88 -8.92
CA SER A 305 9.05 -2.38 -10.28
C SER A 305 7.94 -1.33 -10.35
N ALA A 306 7.90 -0.55 -11.43
CA ALA A 306 6.83 0.44 -11.65
C ALA A 306 5.42 -0.19 -11.65
N SER A 307 5.28 -1.39 -12.21
CA SER A 307 4.02 -2.15 -12.25
C SER A 307 3.57 -2.61 -10.86
N GLU A 308 4.47 -3.18 -10.06
CA GLU A 308 4.18 -3.60 -8.69
C GLU A 308 3.87 -2.37 -7.79
N MET A 309 4.59 -1.26 -7.96
CA MET A 309 4.28 0.00 -7.26
C MET A 309 2.92 0.57 -7.64
N SER A 310 2.56 0.51 -8.93
CA SER A 310 1.25 0.96 -9.44
C SER A 310 0.12 0.15 -8.83
N ASP A 311 0.25 -1.18 -8.85
CA ASP A 311 -0.71 -2.12 -8.26
C ASP A 311 -0.89 -1.89 -6.75
N TYR A 312 0.20 -1.69 -6.00
CA TYR A 312 0.12 -1.34 -4.57
C TYR A 312 -0.58 0.01 -4.33
N MET A 313 -0.20 1.08 -5.06
CA MET A 313 -0.86 2.39 -4.95
C MET A 313 -2.35 2.30 -5.29
N PHE A 314 -2.70 1.56 -6.34
CA PHE A 314 -4.07 1.35 -6.81
C PHE A 314 -4.90 0.64 -5.74
N ARG A 315 -4.48 -0.53 -5.27
CA ARG A 315 -5.22 -1.30 -4.27
C ARG A 315 -5.34 -0.53 -2.94
N LEU A 316 -4.31 0.21 -2.52
CA LEU A 316 -4.36 1.03 -1.30
C LEU A 316 -5.40 2.17 -1.41
N ARG A 317 -5.53 2.82 -2.57
CA ARG A 317 -6.58 3.84 -2.84
C ARG A 317 -7.99 3.23 -2.77
N VAL A 318 -8.16 2.02 -3.32
CA VAL A 318 -9.42 1.27 -3.29
C VAL A 318 -9.75 0.83 -1.86
N ALA A 319 -8.79 0.29 -1.12
CA ALA A 319 -8.94 -0.15 0.28
C ALA A 319 -9.40 0.98 1.20
N TRP A 320 -8.71 2.13 1.16
CA TRP A 320 -9.08 3.31 1.95
C TRP A 320 -10.51 3.78 1.67
N LEU A 321 -10.91 3.82 0.39
CA LEU A 321 -12.25 4.26 0.01
C LEU A 321 -13.32 3.29 0.54
N LEU A 322 -13.08 1.98 0.43
CA LEU A 322 -13.97 0.94 0.94
C LEU A 322 -14.09 1.00 2.46
N ASP A 323 -12.98 1.08 3.20
CA ASP A 323 -13.00 1.14 4.66
C ASP A 323 -13.79 2.36 5.15
N LYS A 324 -13.46 3.56 4.66
CA LYS A 324 -14.18 4.79 5.00
C LYS A 324 -15.67 4.73 4.66
N GLN A 325 -16.05 4.13 3.53
CA GLN A 325 -17.45 4.02 3.16
C GLN A 325 -18.19 2.90 3.92
N TRP A 326 -17.54 1.77 4.24
CA TRP A 326 -18.14 0.72 5.06
C TRP A 326 -18.44 1.20 6.48
N HIS A 327 -17.53 1.98 7.09
CA HIS A 327 -17.81 2.65 8.36
C HIS A 327 -18.94 3.69 8.26
N LYS A 328 -19.13 4.32 7.10
CA LYS A 328 -20.21 5.29 6.87
C LYS A 328 -21.57 4.62 6.62
N SER A 329 -21.57 3.55 5.83
CA SER A 329 -22.76 2.82 5.36
C SER A 329 -23.32 1.82 6.37
N ALA A 330 -22.56 1.47 7.41
CA ALA A 330 -23.02 0.62 8.51
C ALA A 330 -24.30 1.15 9.20
N LYS A 331 -24.64 2.43 9.01
CA LYS A 331 -25.86 3.05 9.53
C LYS A 331 -27.12 2.66 8.74
N ASP A 332 -27.06 2.59 7.42
CA ASP A 332 -28.26 2.46 6.58
C ASP A 332 -28.27 1.18 5.70
N HIS A 333 -27.16 0.43 5.63
CA HIS A 333 -27.00 -0.72 4.74
C HIS A 333 -26.47 -2.00 5.45
N SER A 334 -25.21 -2.39 5.19
CA SER A 334 -24.57 -3.58 5.76
C SER A 334 -23.51 -3.19 6.80
N LYS A 335 -23.50 -3.89 7.94
CA LYS A 335 -22.54 -3.70 9.04
C LYS A 335 -21.45 -4.78 8.92
N LYS A 336 -20.19 -4.36 8.82
CA LYS A 336 -19.03 -5.27 8.75
C LYS A 336 -18.30 -5.29 10.08
N PHE A 337 -17.79 -6.47 10.45
CA PHE A 337 -17.04 -6.68 11.69
C PHE A 337 -16.17 -7.94 11.58
N VAL A 338 -15.08 -7.98 12.32
CA VAL A 338 -14.24 -9.18 12.48
C VAL A 338 -14.56 -9.82 13.82
N MET A 339 -14.71 -11.16 13.86
CA MET A 339 -14.71 -11.91 15.12
C MET A 339 -13.44 -12.72 15.24
N CYS A 340 -12.85 -12.76 16.43
CA CYS A 340 -11.60 -13.43 16.75
C CYS A 340 -11.75 -14.34 17.96
N ALA A 341 -11.11 -15.50 17.95
CA ALA A 341 -11.03 -16.40 19.10
C ALA A 341 -9.67 -17.06 19.23
N ASN A 342 -9.28 -17.42 20.46
CA ASN A 342 -8.06 -18.11 20.83
C ASN A 342 -8.12 -19.62 20.51
N ALA A 343 -8.41 -19.96 19.25
CA ALA A 343 -8.37 -21.33 18.72
C ALA A 343 -7.77 -21.34 17.29
N THR A 344 -7.16 -22.47 16.93
CA THR A 344 -6.64 -22.75 15.58
C THR A 344 -7.61 -23.56 14.71
N ASP A 345 -8.68 -24.08 15.28
CA ASP A 345 -9.81 -24.67 14.57
C ASP A 345 -11.05 -23.82 14.86
N VAL A 346 -11.43 -23.02 13.87
CA VAL A 346 -12.53 -22.06 13.93
C VAL A 346 -13.35 -22.24 12.66
N PRO A 347 -14.64 -22.60 12.76
CA PRO A 347 -15.47 -22.83 11.58
C PRO A 347 -15.90 -21.49 11.00
N CYS A 348 -15.13 -20.92 10.07
CA CYS A 348 -15.51 -19.73 9.32
C CYS A 348 -15.25 -19.91 7.82
N ASP A 349 -15.44 -18.87 7.01
CA ASP A 349 -15.20 -18.95 5.55
C ASP A 349 -13.70 -18.83 5.27
N ASP A 350 -13.13 -19.77 4.50
CA ASP A 350 -11.68 -19.95 4.45
C ASP A 350 -10.96 -18.75 3.81
N ASP A 351 -11.62 -18.05 2.88
CA ASP A 351 -11.10 -16.83 2.24
C ASP A 351 -11.01 -15.62 3.18
N SER A 352 -11.87 -15.55 4.21
CA SER A 352 -11.92 -14.41 5.15
C SER A 352 -11.08 -14.62 6.40
N ARG A 353 -10.49 -15.81 6.52
CA ARG A 353 -9.79 -16.31 7.70
C ARG A 353 -8.36 -15.78 7.77
N TYR A 354 -7.99 -15.21 8.91
CA TYR A 354 -6.60 -14.89 9.26
C TYR A 354 -6.25 -15.49 10.62
N SER A 355 -5.05 -16.03 10.78
CA SER A 355 -4.57 -16.59 12.05
C SER A 355 -3.27 -15.91 12.49
N ASP A 356 -3.22 -15.52 13.76
CA ASP A 356 -2.09 -14.88 14.43
C ASP A 356 -1.75 -15.65 15.71
N GLY A 357 -0.69 -16.46 15.67
CA GLY A 357 -0.33 -17.38 16.74
C GLY A 357 -1.44 -18.39 17.04
N ASN A 358 -2.06 -18.27 18.22
CA ASN A 358 -3.21 -19.10 18.63
C ASN A 358 -4.57 -18.42 18.42
N ARG A 359 -4.62 -17.19 17.91
CA ARG A 359 -5.85 -16.48 17.58
C ARG A 359 -6.22 -16.74 16.11
N THR A 360 -7.46 -17.09 15.84
CA THR A 360 -8.03 -17.06 14.48
C THR A 360 -9.17 -16.06 14.42
N CYS A 361 -9.18 -15.27 13.36
CA CYS A 361 -10.12 -14.20 13.09
C CYS A 361 -10.76 -14.38 11.71
N CYS A 362 -12.01 -13.97 11.57
CA CYS A 362 -12.72 -14.04 10.30
C CYS A 362 -13.62 -12.80 10.11
N LEU A 363 -13.74 -12.32 8.87
CA LEU A 363 -14.57 -11.15 8.53
C LEU A 363 -16.03 -11.57 8.29
N TYR A 364 -16.95 -10.75 8.80
CA TYR A 364 -18.39 -10.95 8.76
C TYR A 364 -19.14 -9.72 8.24
N GLN A 365 -20.30 -9.98 7.64
CA GLN A 365 -21.24 -8.98 7.16
C GLN A 365 -22.66 -9.32 7.60
N ILE A 366 -23.36 -8.36 8.21
CA ILE A 366 -24.79 -8.47 8.54
C ILE A 366 -25.57 -7.31 7.93
N THR A 367 -26.80 -7.61 7.50
CA THR A 367 -27.78 -6.57 7.16
C THR A 367 -28.17 -5.76 8.40
N GLY A 368 -28.71 -4.55 8.19
CA GLY A 368 -29.41 -3.77 9.23
C GLY A 368 -30.60 -4.47 9.92
N LYS A 369 -30.93 -5.73 9.58
CA LYS A 369 -31.92 -6.58 10.27
C LYS A 369 -31.30 -7.57 11.25
N ALA A 370 -30.00 -7.49 11.51
CA ALA A 370 -29.20 -8.44 12.30
C ALA A 370 -29.17 -9.85 11.68
N GLU A 371 -29.16 -9.95 10.36
CA GLU A 371 -29.11 -11.22 9.61
C GLU A 371 -27.86 -11.23 8.73
N TYR A 372 -27.04 -12.29 8.82
CA TYR A 372 -25.85 -12.46 7.99
C TYR A 372 -26.19 -12.44 6.50
N GLU A 373 -25.30 -11.85 5.73
CA GLU A 373 -25.44 -11.63 4.30
C GLU A 373 -24.28 -12.30 3.57
N ASN A 374 -24.53 -12.86 2.39
CA ASN A 374 -23.45 -13.31 1.53
C ASN A 374 -22.71 -12.08 1.00
N ALA A 375 -21.44 -11.93 1.35
CA ALA A 375 -20.65 -10.73 1.10
C ALA A 375 -20.20 -10.66 -0.37
N THR A 376 -21.14 -10.41 -1.28
CA THR A 376 -20.93 -10.34 -2.74
C THR A 376 -19.87 -9.32 -3.14
N GLU A 377 -19.75 -8.23 -2.38
CA GLU A 377 -18.66 -7.26 -2.49
C GLU A 377 -17.26 -7.87 -2.26
N LEU A 378 -17.09 -8.79 -1.30
CA LEU A 378 -15.81 -9.49 -1.08
C LEU A 378 -15.48 -10.46 -2.23
N VAL A 379 -16.50 -10.97 -2.93
CA VAL A 379 -16.31 -11.76 -4.17
C VAL A 379 -15.81 -10.86 -5.30
N LYS A 380 -16.35 -9.64 -5.43
CA LYS A 380 -15.90 -8.65 -6.43
C LYS A 380 -14.48 -8.16 -6.16
N LEU A 381 -14.12 -7.90 -4.90
CA LEU A 381 -12.76 -7.49 -4.52
C LEU A 381 -11.71 -8.56 -4.86
N ARG A 382 -12.07 -9.84 -4.83
CA ARG A 382 -11.22 -10.94 -5.28
C ARG A 382 -11.13 -11.05 -6.82
N GLY A 383 -12.05 -10.42 -7.54
CA GLY A 383 -12.08 -10.38 -8.99
C GLY A 383 -10.85 -9.69 -9.58
N GLY A 384 -10.48 -10.07 -10.81
CA GLY A 384 -9.21 -9.66 -11.44
C GLY A 384 -8.98 -8.15 -11.58
N THR A 385 -10.04 -7.32 -11.52
CA THR A 385 -9.94 -5.85 -11.48
C THR A 385 -9.21 -5.34 -10.24
N TYR A 386 -9.45 -5.98 -9.08
CA TYR A 386 -8.99 -5.49 -7.77
C TYR A 386 -8.00 -6.44 -7.09
N ASN A 387 -8.18 -7.75 -7.26
CA ASN A 387 -7.27 -8.81 -6.81
C ASN A 387 -6.91 -8.75 -5.30
N PHE A 388 -7.87 -8.42 -4.44
CA PHE A 388 -7.69 -8.42 -2.98
C PHE A 388 -7.71 -9.84 -2.44
N ASN A 389 -6.75 -10.14 -1.56
CA ASN A 389 -6.88 -11.24 -0.61
C ASN A 389 -7.81 -10.79 0.54
N ILE A 390 -8.88 -11.54 0.82
CA ILE A 390 -9.88 -11.15 1.83
C ILE A 390 -9.35 -11.37 3.26
N SER A 391 -8.40 -12.29 3.46
CA SER A 391 -7.72 -12.43 4.76
C SER A 391 -6.86 -11.22 5.11
N ASP A 392 -6.38 -10.45 4.13
CA ASP A 392 -5.61 -9.22 4.39
C ASP A 392 -6.47 -8.15 5.07
N ILE A 393 -7.76 -8.06 4.69
CA ILE A 393 -8.75 -7.16 5.31
C ILE A 393 -8.90 -7.52 6.81
N THR A 394 -9.06 -8.82 7.10
CA THR A 394 -9.14 -9.36 8.47
C THR A 394 -7.84 -9.13 9.25
N ALA A 395 -6.69 -9.33 8.61
CA ALA A 395 -5.36 -9.18 9.21
C ALA A 395 -5.04 -7.72 9.57
N SER A 396 -5.32 -6.79 8.64
CA SER A 396 -5.17 -5.35 8.86
C SER A 396 -6.04 -4.91 10.03
N SER A 397 -7.34 -5.22 9.97
CA SER A 397 -8.31 -4.88 11.02
C SER A 397 -7.92 -5.43 12.40
N LEU A 398 -7.40 -6.67 12.47
CA LEU A 398 -6.86 -7.23 13.71
C LEU A 398 -5.66 -6.44 14.23
N ARG A 399 -4.67 -6.16 13.38
CA ARG A 399 -3.46 -5.41 13.78
C ARG A 399 -3.83 -4.02 14.31
N THR A 400 -4.74 -3.32 13.62
CA THR A 400 -5.32 -2.03 14.04
C THR A 400 -5.88 -2.09 15.46
N TYR A 401 -6.74 -3.08 15.72
CA TYR A 401 -7.36 -3.30 17.02
C TYR A 401 -6.33 -3.67 18.11
N LEU A 402 -5.33 -4.49 17.81
CA LEU A 402 -4.32 -4.90 18.79
C LEU A 402 -3.39 -3.75 19.24
N ASN A 403 -3.20 -2.71 18.42
CA ASN A 403 -2.38 -1.54 18.78
C ASN A 403 -3.17 -0.39 19.43
N LYS A 404 -4.38 -0.08 18.93
CA LYS A 404 -5.15 1.11 19.34
C LYS A 404 -6.61 0.83 19.76
N GLY A 405 -7.06 -0.43 19.66
CA GLY A 405 -8.47 -0.79 19.82
C GLY A 405 -9.35 -0.04 18.83
N PHE A 406 -10.49 0.47 19.31
CA PHE A 406 -11.45 1.24 18.51
C PHE A 406 -11.10 2.74 18.38
N ASN A 407 -9.91 3.17 18.81
CA ASN A 407 -9.48 4.59 18.81
C ASN A 407 -8.38 4.89 17.79
N PHE A 408 -8.28 4.08 16.74
CA PHE A 408 -7.28 4.25 15.68
C PHE A 408 -7.63 5.43 14.76
N ASP A 409 -6.69 6.35 14.54
CA ASP A 409 -6.90 7.54 13.69
C ASP A 409 -5.81 7.71 12.60
N GLU A 410 -6.02 8.70 11.72
CA GLU A 410 -5.07 9.05 10.64
C GLU A 410 -3.69 9.50 11.14
N ARG A 411 -3.58 9.97 12.40
CA ARG A 411 -2.27 10.25 12.99
C ARG A 411 -1.56 8.96 13.34
N ASN A 412 -2.28 7.94 13.82
CA ASN A 412 -1.69 6.62 14.07
C ASN A 412 -1.19 5.98 12.77
N VAL A 413 -1.91 6.09 11.66
CA VAL A 413 -1.42 5.68 10.32
C VAL A 413 -0.11 6.39 9.99
N THR A 414 -0.09 7.72 10.12
CA THR A 414 1.08 8.56 9.80
C THR A 414 2.27 8.20 10.71
N GLU A 415 2.02 8.02 12.02
CA GLU A 415 3.00 7.56 13.01
C GLU A 415 3.54 6.16 12.65
N LEU A 416 2.68 5.21 12.24
CA LEU A 416 3.07 3.85 11.91
C LEU A 416 3.94 3.79 10.66
N VAL A 417 3.55 4.47 9.59
CA VAL A 417 4.36 4.59 8.36
C VAL A 417 5.71 5.23 8.68
N MET A 418 5.72 6.38 9.36
CA MET A 418 6.95 7.08 9.77
C MET A 418 7.82 6.29 10.78
N ASN A 419 7.23 5.39 11.57
CA ASN A 419 7.97 4.46 12.42
C ASN A 419 8.48 3.24 11.64
N SER A 420 7.80 2.81 10.58
CA SER A 420 8.21 1.71 9.70
C SER A 420 9.38 2.06 8.76
N LEU A 421 9.75 3.34 8.72
CA LEU A 421 11.07 3.82 8.30
C LEU A 421 12.22 3.21 9.09
N SER A 422 11.97 2.78 10.34
CA SER A 422 12.91 1.97 11.10
C SER A 422 12.77 0.50 10.72
N VAL A 423 13.90 -0.21 10.64
CA VAL A 423 13.98 -1.60 10.17
C VAL A 423 13.50 -2.65 11.17
N ASN A 424 12.43 -2.38 11.89
CA ASN A 424 11.72 -3.44 12.59
C ASN A 424 10.99 -4.31 11.54
N ASP A 425 10.80 -5.60 11.82
CA ASP A 425 10.19 -6.54 10.86
C ASP A 425 8.72 -6.19 10.52
N THR A 426 8.15 -5.20 11.21
CA THR A 426 6.84 -4.57 10.96
C THR A 426 6.89 -3.47 9.90
N GLN A 427 7.63 -3.66 8.81
CA GLN A 427 7.64 -2.68 7.70
C GLN A 427 6.26 -2.60 7.05
N TYR A 428 5.67 -1.39 7.01
CA TYR A 428 4.28 -1.18 6.61
C TYR A 428 4.01 -1.72 5.20
N PHE A 429 4.88 -1.33 4.26
CA PHE A 429 4.80 -1.83 2.88
C PHE A 429 4.87 -3.36 2.79
N ALA A 430 5.73 -4.03 3.55
CA ALA A 430 5.94 -5.48 3.44
C ALA A 430 4.71 -6.31 3.85
N GLN A 431 3.74 -5.68 4.52
CA GLN A 431 2.45 -6.26 4.87
C GLN A 431 1.38 -6.04 3.78
N GLY A 432 1.62 -5.20 2.78
CA GLY A 432 0.69 -4.96 1.67
C GLY A 432 -0.65 -4.39 2.16
N LEU A 433 -1.75 -5.03 1.78
CA LEU A 433 -3.10 -4.69 2.27
C LEU A 433 -3.36 -5.17 3.70
N SER A 434 -2.57 -6.13 4.21
CA SER A 434 -2.64 -6.56 5.61
C SER A 434 -1.97 -5.57 6.59
N ALA A 435 -1.38 -4.49 6.09
CA ALA A 435 -0.71 -3.48 6.92
C ALA A 435 -1.67 -2.82 7.91
N GLU A 436 -1.16 -2.44 9.08
CA GLU A 436 -1.98 -1.87 10.16
C GLU A 436 -2.74 -0.61 9.70
N GLY A 437 -4.04 -0.55 9.99
CA GLY A 437 -4.89 0.59 9.67
C GLY A 437 -5.42 0.67 8.24
N VAL A 438 -4.90 -0.11 7.27
CA VAL A 438 -5.42 -0.10 5.88
C VAL A 438 -6.91 -0.43 5.86
N PHE A 439 -7.33 -1.31 6.76
CA PHE A 439 -8.70 -1.48 7.20
C PHE A 439 -8.80 -1.28 8.71
N THR A 440 -9.89 -0.64 9.13
CA THR A 440 -10.19 -0.31 10.54
C THR A 440 -11.47 -0.98 11.05
N ILE A 441 -11.96 -1.99 10.30
CA ILE A 441 -13.19 -2.75 10.58
C ILE A 441 -13.20 -3.26 12.03
N PRO A 442 -14.28 -3.04 12.80
CA PRO A 442 -14.28 -3.32 14.24
C PRO A 442 -14.11 -4.81 14.54
N VAL A 443 -13.22 -5.10 15.49
CA VAL A 443 -12.89 -6.46 15.94
C VAL A 443 -13.59 -6.78 17.25
N CYS A 444 -14.16 -7.99 17.36
CA CYS A 444 -14.60 -8.57 18.62
C CYS A 444 -13.74 -9.81 18.93
N ASP A 445 -12.81 -9.70 19.87
CA ASP A 445 -12.13 -10.86 20.45
C ASP A 445 -13.02 -11.50 21.53
N VAL A 446 -13.47 -12.74 21.28
CA VAL A 446 -14.31 -13.53 22.20
C VAL A 446 -13.49 -14.47 23.10
N GLY A 447 -12.16 -14.36 23.07
CA GLY A 447 -11.24 -15.15 23.87
C GLY A 447 -11.37 -16.64 23.59
N SER A 448 -11.62 -17.45 24.63
CA SER A 448 -11.76 -18.90 24.49
C SER A 448 -13.10 -19.37 23.91
N GLN A 449 -14.04 -18.48 23.60
CA GLN A 449 -15.37 -18.84 23.09
C GLN A 449 -15.40 -19.07 21.57
N ALA A 450 -14.49 -19.93 21.07
CA ALA A 450 -14.33 -20.19 19.63
C ALA A 450 -15.61 -20.62 18.91
N TRP A 451 -16.55 -21.24 19.62
CA TRP A 451 -17.87 -21.63 19.12
C TRP A 451 -18.81 -20.45 18.79
N TRP A 452 -18.45 -19.20 19.12
CA TRP A 452 -19.15 -17.99 18.67
C TRP A 452 -18.71 -17.55 17.27
N VAL A 453 -17.50 -17.93 16.84
CA VAL A 453 -16.95 -17.61 15.52
C VAL A 453 -17.38 -18.74 14.56
N ALA A 454 -18.65 -18.68 14.15
CA ALA A 454 -19.33 -19.71 13.35
C ALA A 454 -19.36 -19.37 11.84
N LYS A 455 -19.63 -20.35 10.97
CA LYS A 455 -19.84 -20.06 9.53
C LYS A 455 -21.17 -19.32 9.41
N TRP A 456 -21.19 -18.25 8.63
CA TRP A 456 -22.37 -17.38 8.47
C TRP A 456 -23.59 -18.11 7.86
N THR A 457 -23.35 -19.28 7.24
CA THR A 457 -24.33 -20.24 6.73
C THR A 457 -25.06 -21.03 7.81
N ASP A 458 -24.46 -21.19 8.99
CA ASP A 458 -24.87 -22.14 10.00
C ASP A 458 -26.00 -21.57 10.87
N LYS A 459 -26.84 -22.45 11.42
CA LYS A 459 -28.03 -22.06 12.18
C LYS A 459 -28.04 -22.66 13.59
N PRO A 460 -28.34 -21.87 14.64
CA PRO A 460 -28.71 -20.45 14.58
C PRO A 460 -27.48 -19.54 14.39
N PRO A 461 -27.59 -18.46 13.58
CA PRO A 461 -26.52 -17.47 13.45
C PRO A 461 -26.34 -16.69 14.76
N MET A 462 -25.25 -16.98 15.48
CA MET A 462 -24.91 -16.32 16.74
C MET A 462 -24.15 -15.02 16.49
N LEU A 463 -24.55 -13.95 17.17
CA LEU A 463 -23.84 -12.67 17.17
C LEU A 463 -22.98 -12.54 18.43
N PRO A 464 -21.89 -11.77 18.43
CA PRO A 464 -21.05 -11.59 19.60
C PRO A 464 -21.78 -10.85 20.73
N CYS A 465 -21.70 -11.40 21.95
CA CYS A 465 -22.41 -10.90 23.14
C CYS A 465 -21.47 -10.35 24.22
N CYS A 466 -20.17 -10.49 23.98
CA CYS A 466 -19.09 -10.32 24.93
C CYS A 466 -17.83 -10.15 24.06
N CYS A 467 -17.31 -8.94 23.99
CA CYS A 467 -16.04 -8.64 23.33
C CYS A 467 -15.03 -8.17 24.37
N GLY A 468 -13.78 -8.57 24.20
CA GLY A 468 -12.70 -8.30 25.14
C GLY A 468 -12.82 -9.07 26.44
N ILE A 469 -11.81 -8.90 27.30
CA ILE A 469 -11.72 -9.63 28.58
C ILE A 469 -12.92 -9.26 29.47
N GLY A 470 -13.68 -10.26 29.91
CA GLY A 470 -14.85 -10.07 30.78
C GLY A 470 -15.98 -9.25 30.15
N CYS A 471 -16.08 -9.23 28.82
CA CYS A 471 -17.06 -8.45 28.05
C CYS A 471 -16.88 -6.92 28.13
N GLY A 472 -15.73 -6.44 28.64
CA GLY A 472 -15.50 -5.01 28.88
C GLY A 472 -15.53 -4.12 27.63
N GLU A 473 -15.28 -4.70 26.45
CA GLU A 473 -15.19 -3.96 25.19
C GLU A 473 -16.48 -4.03 24.36
N THR A 474 -17.46 -4.85 24.75
CA THR A 474 -18.70 -5.13 23.99
C THR A 474 -19.44 -3.85 23.57
N LEU A 475 -19.52 -2.85 24.45
CA LEU A 475 -20.14 -1.55 24.14
C LEU A 475 -19.31 -0.74 23.13
N HIS A 476 -17.98 -0.78 23.23
CA HIS A 476 -17.10 -0.10 22.28
C HIS A 476 -17.17 -0.75 20.89
N PHE A 477 -17.20 -2.08 20.84
CA PHE A 477 -17.43 -2.85 19.62
C PHE A 477 -18.78 -2.52 18.96
N PHE A 478 -19.89 -2.55 19.71
CA PHE A 478 -21.22 -2.24 19.17
C PHE A 478 -21.38 -0.79 18.71
N ASN A 479 -20.66 0.16 19.32
CA ASN A 479 -20.62 1.55 18.86
C ASN A 479 -19.75 1.69 17.59
N ALA A 480 -18.56 1.08 17.56
CA ALA A 480 -17.63 1.19 16.43
C ALA A 480 -18.14 0.52 15.14
N SER A 481 -18.96 -0.53 15.29
CA SER A 481 -19.62 -1.25 14.19
C SER A 481 -20.99 -0.67 13.81
N ASP A 482 -21.39 0.46 14.41
CA ASP A 482 -22.73 1.06 14.32
C ASP A 482 -23.87 0.05 14.54
N MET A 483 -23.60 -1.06 15.26
CA MET A 483 -24.62 -2.05 15.63
C MET A 483 -25.68 -1.42 16.52
N PHE A 484 -25.29 -0.50 17.40
CA PHE A 484 -26.20 0.36 18.17
C PHE A 484 -26.42 1.69 17.45
N GLN A 485 -27.64 1.96 16.97
CA GLN A 485 -28.09 3.32 16.64
C GLN A 485 -29.03 3.87 17.73
N TRP A 486 -29.30 5.17 17.64
CA TRP A 486 -30.17 5.90 18.57
C TRP A 486 -31.61 6.07 18.02
N ARG A 487 -32.07 5.23 17.07
CA ARG A 487 -33.45 5.23 16.58
C ARG A 487 -34.31 4.36 17.51
N GLU A 488 -34.64 4.88 18.70
CA GLU A 488 -35.22 4.16 19.86
C GLU A 488 -36.20 3.01 19.55
N TYR A 489 -37.05 3.13 18.53
CA TYR A 489 -38.05 2.11 18.18
C TYR A 489 -37.54 0.99 17.25
N GLU A 490 -36.65 1.31 16.29
CA GLU A 490 -36.09 0.31 15.37
C GLU A 490 -34.88 -0.40 16.00
N ASP A 491 -34.06 0.36 16.72
CA ASP A 491 -32.90 -0.17 17.45
C ASP A 491 -33.30 -1.05 18.63
N GLN A 492 -34.41 -0.77 19.33
CA GLN A 492 -34.87 -1.70 20.38
C GLN A 492 -35.20 -3.07 19.77
N LYS A 493 -35.75 -3.13 18.54
CA LYS A 493 -36.03 -4.40 17.85
C LYS A 493 -34.77 -5.07 17.28
N PHE A 494 -33.77 -4.31 16.83
CA PHE A 494 -32.45 -4.83 16.44
C PHE A 494 -31.72 -5.40 17.66
N LYS A 495 -31.77 -4.68 18.78
CA LYS A 495 -31.24 -5.08 20.09
C LYS A 495 -31.97 -6.29 20.67
N ASP A 496 -33.30 -6.35 20.61
CA ASP A 496 -34.08 -7.50 21.07
C ASP A 496 -33.67 -8.76 20.28
N LYS A 497 -33.51 -8.66 18.95
CA LYS A 497 -32.95 -9.75 18.11
C LYS A 497 -31.53 -10.13 18.51
N LEU A 498 -30.68 -9.17 18.88
CA LEU A 498 -29.32 -9.39 19.36
C LEU A 498 -29.36 -10.14 20.70
N ASP A 499 -30.11 -9.64 21.68
CA ASP A 499 -30.31 -10.20 23.02
C ASP A 499 -30.99 -11.59 22.99
N GLU A 500 -31.85 -11.88 21.99
CA GLU A 500 -32.44 -13.20 21.71
C GLU A 500 -31.43 -14.19 21.13
N ARG A 501 -30.59 -13.75 20.19
CA ARG A 501 -29.53 -14.60 19.60
C ARG A 501 -28.31 -14.73 20.51
N CYS A 502 -28.23 -13.89 21.53
CA CYS A 502 -27.13 -13.90 22.46
C CYS A 502 -27.26 -14.98 23.51
N VAL A 503 -26.46 -16.03 23.35
CA VAL A 503 -26.36 -17.15 24.29
C VAL A 503 -25.76 -16.65 25.60
N ARG A 504 -26.65 -16.25 26.52
CA ARG A 504 -26.27 -15.63 27.80
C ARG A 504 -25.37 -16.57 28.61
N TYR A 505 -24.21 -16.05 28.99
CA TYR A 505 -23.21 -16.78 29.75
C TYR A 505 -23.78 -17.25 31.10
N GLY A 506 -23.99 -18.56 31.26
CA GLY A 506 -24.57 -19.17 32.46
C GLY A 506 -25.95 -19.83 32.31
N ALA A 507 -26.48 -19.99 31.10
CA ALA A 507 -27.71 -20.77 30.86
C ALA A 507 -27.42 -22.29 30.73
N ASN A 508 -27.22 -22.96 31.89
CA ASN A 508 -27.21 -24.43 32.07
C ASN A 508 -27.96 -24.77 33.36
#